data_AF-A0A7V2F0N1-F1
#
_entry.id   AF-A0A7V2F0N1-F1
#
_cell.length_a   1.000
_cell.length_b   1.000
_cell.length_c   1.000
_cell.angle_alpha   90.00
_cell.angle_beta   90.00
_cell.angle_gamma   90.00
#
_symmetry.space_group_name_H-M   'P 1'
#
loop_
_entity.id
_entity.type
_entity.pdbx_description
1 polymer ?
#
loop_
_entity_poly.entity_id
_entity_poly.type
_entity_poly.pdbx_seq_one_letter_code
_entity_poly.pdbx_strand_id
1 'polypeptide(L)'
;MIKLNKTALIFIIILVQTVAAITGGLAVLYLSSKNTIRDGSFIGNVDVSGLSRKEAVSRLKGQYDGILKNDKIIIELSGKNKFEIGYSDIDASMDYEASADQVYSSNPVKVLSDLIDENFYGKKDKAVYPVVNINEGKLRQELSSLAQVINREPKNAAVFIKNGKV
;
A
#
# COMPACT_ATOMS: atom_id res chain seq x y z
N MET A 1 38.86 -33.41 39.36
CA MET A 1 37.60 -34.00 38.83
C MET A 1 36.45 -33.55 39.70
N ILE A 2 35.61 -32.63 39.21
CA ILE A 2 34.42 -32.18 39.95
C ILE A 2 33.38 -33.30 39.86
N LYS A 3 33.03 -33.92 40.99
CA LYS A 3 31.92 -34.89 41.05
C LYS A 3 30.61 -34.12 41.07
N LEU A 4 30.01 -33.92 39.89
CA LEU A 4 28.66 -33.35 39.83
C LEU A 4 27.65 -34.33 40.42
N ASN A 5 26.80 -33.85 41.32
CA ASN A 5 25.64 -34.61 41.76
C ASN A 5 24.63 -34.74 40.61
N LYS A 6 23.83 -35.82 40.61
CA LYS A 6 22.85 -36.09 39.53
C LYS A 6 21.89 -34.91 39.30
N THR A 7 21.53 -34.21 40.37
CA THR A 7 20.65 -33.03 40.32
C THR A 7 21.28 -31.84 39.60
N ALA A 8 22.56 -31.54 39.85
CA ALA A 8 23.28 -30.48 39.13
C ALA A 8 23.49 -30.85 37.66
N LEU A 9 23.68 -32.14 37.36
CA LEU A 9 23.77 -32.61 35.97
C LEU A 9 22.45 -32.38 35.22
N ILE A 10 21.31 -32.71 35.83
CA ILE A 10 19.98 -32.43 35.27
C ILE A 10 19.77 -30.92 35.08
N PHE A 11 20.14 -30.11 36.08
CA PHE A 11 20.00 -28.67 36.01
C PHE A 11 20.83 -28.05 34.87
N ILE A 12 22.07 -28.51 34.68
CA ILE A 12 22.93 -28.07 33.58
C ILE A 12 22.35 -28.47 32.22
N ILE A 13 21.79 -29.68 32.10
CA ILE A 13 21.15 -30.12 30.86
C ILE A 13 19.97 -29.21 30.51
N ILE A 14 19.10 -28.88 31.47
CA ILE A 14 17.96 -27.98 31.26
C ILE A 14 18.45 -26.57 30.88
N LEU A 15 19.48 -26.07 31.56
CA LEU A 15 20.07 -24.77 31.28
C LEU A 15 20.61 -24.72 29.83
N VAL A 16 21.39 -25.72 29.42
CA VAL A 16 21.95 -25.81 28.08
C VAL A 16 20.86 -25.90 27.01
N GLN A 17 19.81 -26.69 27.24
CA GLN A 17 18.68 -26.79 26.31
C GLN A 17 17.92 -25.47 26.19
N THR A 18 17.73 -24.76 27.30
CA THR A 18 17.04 -23.47 27.31
C THR A 18 17.85 -22.41 26.56
N VAL A 19 19.16 -22.34 26.81
CA VAL A 19 20.06 -21.43 26.09
C VAL A 19 20.09 -21.76 24.59
N ALA A 20 20.15 -23.05 24.23
CA ALA A 20 20.11 -23.47 22.83
C ALA A 20 18.78 -23.08 22.15
N ALA A 21 17.65 -23.26 22.83
CA ALA A 21 16.33 -22.88 22.31
C ALA A 21 16.21 -21.36 22.11
N ILE A 22 16.64 -20.55 23.09
CA ILE A 22 16.63 -19.09 22.98
C ILE A 22 17.53 -18.63 21.84
N THR A 23 18.75 -19.17 21.75
CA THR A 23 19.72 -18.79 20.71
C THR A 23 19.21 -19.18 19.32
N GLY A 24 18.62 -20.37 19.18
CA GLY A 24 18.00 -20.81 17.94
C GLY A 24 16.82 -19.92 17.53
N GLY A 25 15.96 -19.57 18.48
CA GLY A 25 14.84 -18.64 18.24
C GLY A 25 15.31 -17.26 17.78
N LEU A 26 16.31 -16.68 18.46
CA LEU A 26 16.90 -15.39 18.07
C LEU A 26 17.58 -15.45 16.70
N ALA A 27 18.25 -16.56 16.35
CA ALA A 27 18.88 -16.73 15.05
C ALA A 27 17.84 -16.81 13.92
N VAL A 28 16.74 -17.52 14.13
CA VAL A 28 15.62 -17.57 13.17
C VAL A 28 14.99 -16.18 13.01
N LEU A 29 14.75 -15.46 14.12
CA LEU A 29 14.24 -14.09 14.05
C LEU A 29 15.20 -13.16 13.31
N TYR A 30 16.51 -13.28 13.54
CA TYR A 30 17.50 -12.49 12.81
C TYR A 30 17.51 -12.80 11.31
N LEU A 31 17.41 -14.07 10.93
CA LEU A 31 17.34 -14.47 9.52
C LEU A 31 16.01 -14.06 8.85
N SER A 32 14.89 -14.15 9.56
CA SER A 32 13.58 -13.68 9.08
C SER A 32 13.45 -12.16 9.08
N SER A 33 14.24 -11.46 9.90
CA SER A 33 14.32 -9.99 9.87
C SER A 33 15.10 -9.44 8.68
N LYS A 34 15.57 -10.29 7.76
CA LYS A 34 16.21 -9.85 6.51
C LYS A 34 15.24 -8.99 5.69
N ASN A 35 15.18 -7.69 5.95
CA ASN A 35 14.75 -6.55 5.12
C ASN A 35 13.74 -6.81 3.98
N THR A 36 12.79 -7.73 4.14
CA THR A 36 11.76 -8.06 3.15
C THR A 36 10.40 -7.68 3.70
N ILE A 37 9.52 -7.27 2.79
CA ILE A 37 8.14 -6.95 3.09
C ILE A 37 7.42 -8.26 3.42
N ARG A 38 6.54 -8.17 4.41
CA ARG A 38 5.72 -9.27 4.90
C ARG A 38 4.86 -9.88 3.80
N ASP A 39 4.66 -11.20 3.84
CA ASP A 39 3.77 -11.91 2.92
C ASP A 39 2.32 -11.38 3.00
N GLY A 40 1.62 -11.39 1.85
CA GLY A 40 0.26 -10.85 1.74
C GLY A 40 0.21 -9.32 1.82
N SER A 41 1.30 -8.64 1.47
CA SER A 41 1.33 -7.17 1.41
C SER A 41 1.14 -6.67 -0.01
N PHE A 42 0.18 -5.78 -0.20
CA PHE A 42 -0.18 -5.20 -1.48
C PHE A 42 -0.12 -3.68 -1.44
N ILE A 43 0.39 -3.07 -2.51
CA ILE A 43 0.31 -1.63 -2.75
C ILE A 43 -0.57 -1.44 -3.99
N GLY A 44 -1.80 -0.96 -3.79
CA GLY A 44 -2.84 -0.99 -4.81
C GLY A 44 -3.09 -2.42 -5.26
N ASN A 45 -2.81 -2.71 -6.54
CA ASN A 45 -2.95 -4.03 -7.14
C ASN A 45 -1.60 -4.76 -7.32
N VAL A 46 -0.51 -4.22 -6.75
CA VAL A 46 0.83 -4.78 -6.87
C VAL A 46 1.15 -5.59 -5.62
N ASP A 47 1.36 -6.90 -5.82
CA ASP A 47 1.93 -7.77 -4.79
C ASP A 47 3.41 -7.42 -4.58
N VAL A 48 3.76 -7.09 -3.34
CA VAL A 48 5.12 -6.76 -2.91
C VAL A 48 5.61 -7.68 -1.80
N SER A 49 4.91 -8.78 -1.56
CA SER A 49 5.25 -9.84 -0.61
C SER A 49 6.65 -10.40 -0.84
N GLY A 50 7.42 -10.56 0.24
CA GLY A 50 8.76 -11.15 0.19
C GLY A 50 9.83 -10.30 -0.50
N LEU A 51 9.47 -9.13 -1.07
CA LEU A 51 10.42 -8.24 -1.73
C LEU A 51 11.15 -7.39 -0.71
N SER A 52 12.43 -7.11 -0.95
CA SER A 52 13.10 -6.04 -0.22
C SER A 52 12.53 -4.68 -0.56
N ARG A 53 12.75 -3.69 0.31
CA ARG A 53 12.33 -2.29 0.06
C ARG A 53 12.76 -1.79 -1.33
N LYS A 54 13.99 -2.09 -1.75
CA LYS A 54 14.52 -1.68 -3.07
C LYS A 54 13.84 -2.40 -4.22
N GLU A 55 13.58 -3.70 -4.07
CA GLU A 55 12.89 -4.49 -5.09
C GLU A 55 11.44 -4.04 -5.24
N ALA A 56 10.76 -3.75 -4.13
CA ALA A 56 9.41 -3.21 -4.13
C ALA A 56 9.33 -1.86 -4.85
N VAL A 57 10.26 -0.93 -4.57
CA VAL A 57 10.35 0.35 -5.31
C VAL A 57 10.54 0.11 -6.81
N SER A 58 11.44 -0.81 -7.20
CA SER A 58 11.65 -1.14 -8.61
C SER A 58 10.41 -1.76 -9.25
N ARG A 59 9.69 -2.61 -8.51
CA ARG A 59 8.46 -3.26 -8.97
C ARG A 59 7.33 -2.25 -9.17
N LEU A 60 7.18 -1.29 -8.26
CA LEU A 60 6.21 -0.22 -8.37
C LEU A 60 6.52 0.69 -9.57
N LYS A 61 7.78 1.10 -9.75
CA LYS A 61 8.21 1.87 -10.92
C LYS A 61 7.85 1.17 -12.23
N GLY A 62 8.19 -0.11 -12.35
CA GLY A 62 7.88 -0.90 -13.54
C GLY A 62 6.39 -1.01 -13.84
N GLN A 63 5.53 -1.02 -12.80
CA GLN A 63 4.08 -1.11 -12.98
C GLN A 63 3.42 0.24 -13.29
N TYR A 64 3.81 1.30 -12.58
CA TYR A 64 3.08 2.57 -12.56
C TYR A 64 3.68 3.65 -13.46
N ASP A 65 4.97 3.60 -13.83
CA ASP A 65 5.56 4.60 -14.74
C ASP A 65 4.83 4.66 -16.10
N GLY A 66 4.41 3.50 -16.61
CA GLY A 66 3.65 3.43 -17.87
C GLY A 66 2.25 4.02 -17.75
N ILE A 67 1.60 3.82 -16.60
CA ILE A 67 0.26 4.34 -16.30
C ILE A 67 0.32 5.86 -16.15
N LEU A 68 1.23 6.38 -15.33
CA LEU A 68 1.37 7.82 -15.09
C LEU A 68 1.74 8.60 -16.36
N LYS A 69 2.44 7.97 -17.32
CA LYS A 69 2.81 8.62 -18.58
C LYS A 69 1.70 8.63 -19.61
N ASN A 70 0.96 7.52 -19.76
CA ASN A 70 0.08 7.31 -20.92
C ASN A 70 -1.41 7.32 -20.57
N ASP A 71 -1.75 7.18 -19.30
CA ASP A 71 -3.13 7.03 -18.87
C ASP A 71 -3.73 8.35 -18.39
N LYS A 72 -5.06 8.35 -18.19
CA LYS A 72 -5.84 9.58 -17.98
C LYS A 72 -7.06 9.34 -17.10
N ILE A 73 -7.49 10.39 -16.42
CA ILE A 73 -8.76 10.44 -15.71
C ILE A 73 -9.85 10.75 -16.74
N ILE A 74 -10.86 9.88 -16.83
CA ILE A 74 -12.00 10.06 -17.73
C ILE A 74 -13.22 10.45 -16.90
N ILE A 75 -13.78 11.62 -17.21
CA ILE A 75 -15.01 12.14 -16.62
C ILE A 75 -16.11 12.02 -17.67
N GLU A 76 -17.10 11.17 -17.41
CA GLU A 76 -18.24 10.97 -18.30
C GLU A 76 -19.38 11.93 -17.94
N LEU A 77 -19.79 12.75 -18.90
CA LEU A 77 -20.92 13.67 -18.77
C LEU A 77 -22.16 13.04 -19.40
N SER A 78 -23.31 13.15 -18.71
CA SER A 78 -24.60 12.62 -19.16
C SER A 78 -24.91 13.05 -20.59
N GLY A 79 -24.82 12.12 -21.54
CA GLY A 79 -25.24 12.32 -22.93
C GLY A 79 -24.17 12.25 -24.02
N LYS A 80 -22.92 11.86 -23.73
CA LYS A 80 -21.83 11.37 -24.64
C LYS A 80 -20.51 12.15 -24.59
N ASN A 81 -20.43 13.26 -23.86
CA ASN A 81 -19.17 14.00 -23.77
C ASN A 81 -18.26 13.37 -22.73
N LYS A 82 -17.04 13.03 -23.13
CA LYS A 82 -15.96 12.60 -22.24
C LYS A 82 -14.99 13.75 -22.08
N PHE A 83 -14.68 14.09 -20.85
CA PHE A 83 -13.57 14.98 -20.54
C PHE A 83 -12.42 14.12 -20.01
N GLU A 84 -11.24 14.33 -20.57
CA GLU A 84 -10.08 13.51 -20.26
C GLU A 84 -8.99 14.41 -19.71
N ILE A 85 -8.46 14.05 -18.53
CA ILE A 85 -7.34 14.74 -17.89
C ILE A 85 -6.19 13.76 -17.87
N GLY A 86 -5.17 13.99 -18.70
CA GLY A 86 -3.98 13.16 -18.69
C GLY A 86 -3.24 13.29 -17.36
N TYR A 87 -2.68 12.20 -16.84
CA TYR A 87 -1.84 12.26 -15.66
C TYR A 87 -0.62 13.18 -15.86
N SER A 88 -0.07 13.18 -17.09
CA SER A 88 1.00 14.09 -17.50
C SER A 88 0.58 15.58 -17.48
N ASP A 89 -0.68 15.90 -17.75
CA ASP A 89 -1.18 17.29 -17.80
C ASP A 89 -1.25 17.92 -16.41
N ILE A 90 -1.41 17.09 -15.37
CA ILE A 90 -1.47 17.51 -13.97
C ILE A 90 -0.19 17.22 -13.19
N ASP A 91 0.92 16.95 -13.88
CA ASP A 91 2.19 16.49 -13.32
C ASP A 91 2.03 15.40 -12.25
N ALA A 92 1.11 14.45 -12.47
CA ALA A 92 0.91 13.37 -11.53
C ALA A 92 2.17 12.50 -11.45
N SER A 93 2.63 12.27 -10.22
CA SER A 93 3.79 11.44 -9.93
C SER A 93 3.51 10.56 -8.73
N MET A 94 4.23 9.44 -8.63
CA MET A 94 4.11 8.53 -7.49
C MET A 94 5.36 8.60 -6.65
N ASP A 95 5.18 8.72 -5.33
CA ASP A 95 6.27 8.55 -4.37
C ASP A 95 6.44 7.06 -4.08
N TYR A 96 7.27 6.41 -4.90
CA TYR A 96 7.56 4.99 -4.80
C TYR A 96 8.20 4.60 -3.47
N GLU A 97 9.04 5.49 -2.93
CA GLU A 97 9.77 5.26 -1.69
C GLU A 97 8.79 5.29 -0.52
N ALA A 98 7.99 6.36 -0.42
CA ALA A 98 6.96 6.48 0.62
C ALA A 98 5.90 5.38 0.51
N SER A 99 5.55 4.96 -0.70
CA SER A 99 4.61 3.85 -0.91
C SER A 99 5.17 2.53 -0.38
N ALA A 100 6.43 2.23 -0.66
CA ALA A 100 7.10 1.03 -0.13
C ALA A 100 7.24 1.09 1.40
N ASP A 101 7.47 2.26 1.97
CA ASP A 101 7.61 2.46 3.42
C ASP A 101 6.32 2.16 4.21
N GLN A 102 5.14 2.24 3.59
CA GLN A 102 3.88 1.91 4.27
C GLN A 102 3.75 0.42 4.63
N VAL A 103 4.35 -0.45 3.81
CA VAL A 103 4.32 -1.91 4.00
C VAL A 103 5.62 -2.45 4.58
N TYR A 104 6.72 -1.74 4.42
CA TYR A 104 8.01 -2.09 4.98
C TYR A 104 8.05 -1.81 6.50
N SER A 105 8.60 -2.75 7.27
CA SER A 105 8.83 -2.57 8.70
C SER A 105 10.28 -2.92 9.03
N SER A 106 11.05 -1.93 9.45
CA SER A 106 12.40 -2.13 10.00
C SER A 106 12.41 -2.34 11.52
N ASN A 107 11.25 -2.23 12.19
CA ASN A 107 11.16 -2.39 13.63
C ASN A 107 11.09 -3.89 14.00
N PRO A 108 12.09 -4.44 14.71
CA PRO A 108 12.14 -5.87 15.05
C PRO A 108 10.93 -6.35 15.88
N VAL A 109 10.39 -5.48 16.74
CA VAL A 109 9.22 -5.81 17.57
C VAL A 109 7.98 -6.01 16.70
N LYS A 110 7.83 -5.17 15.66
CA LYS A 110 6.72 -5.25 14.72
C LYS A 110 6.85 -6.44 13.77
N VAL A 111 8.07 -6.75 13.34
CA VAL A 111 8.34 -7.98 12.57
C VAL A 111 7.98 -9.22 13.39
N LEU A 112 8.32 -9.24 14.68
CA LEU A 112 7.96 -10.34 15.57
C LEU A 112 6.44 -10.46 15.79
N SER A 113 5.73 -9.34 16.02
CA SER A 113 4.27 -9.37 16.17
C SER A 113 3.61 -9.85 14.89
N ASP A 114 4.07 -9.38 13.74
CA ASP A 114 3.55 -9.78 12.44
C ASP A 114 3.72 -11.28 12.17
N LEU A 115 4.88 -11.87 12.56
CA LEU A 115 5.13 -13.32 12.46
C LEU A 115 4.23 -14.14 13.41
N ILE A 116 4.01 -13.65 14.63
CA ILE A 116 3.10 -14.31 15.58
C ILE A 116 1.66 -14.26 15.03
N ASP A 117 1.25 -13.10 14.50
CA ASP A 117 -0.08 -12.93 13.95
C ASP A 117 -0.34 -13.86 12.76
N GLU A 118 0.64 -14.03 11.87
CA GLU A 118 0.55 -14.96 10.75
C GLU A 118 0.44 -16.42 11.19
N ASN A 119 1.27 -16.84 12.14
CA ASN A 119 1.35 -18.24 12.54
C ASN A 119 0.19 -18.68 13.46
N PHE A 120 -0.34 -17.77 14.28
CA PHE A 120 -1.36 -18.10 15.29
C PHE A 120 -2.77 -17.60 14.93
N TYR A 121 -2.89 -16.46 14.26
CA TYR A 121 -4.18 -15.83 13.93
C TYR A 121 -4.52 -15.85 12.43
N GLY A 122 -3.60 -16.35 11.60
CA GLY A 122 -3.75 -16.50 10.16
C GLY A 122 -3.35 -15.26 9.36
N LYS A 123 -2.97 -15.47 8.10
CA LYS A 123 -2.55 -14.39 7.19
C LYS A 123 -3.73 -13.46 6.90
N LYS A 124 -3.60 -12.19 7.33
CA LYS A 124 -4.47 -11.09 6.87
C LYS A 124 -3.74 -10.30 5.82
N ASP A 125 -4.35 -10.17 4.65
CA ASP A 125 -3.82 -9.32 3.58
C ASP A 125 -3.74 -7.87 4.06
N LYS A 126 -2.60 -7.24 3.83
CA LYS A 126 -2.36 -5.83 4.12
C LYS A 126 -2.27 -5.08 2.81
N ALA A 127 -3.39 -4.53 2.37
CA ALA A 127 -3.44 -3.65 1.21
C ALA A 127 -3.34 -2.19 1.66
N VAL A 128 -2.45 -1.43 1.03
CA VAL A 128 -2.34 0.02 1.18
C VAL A 128 -2.42 0.70 -0.19
N TYR A 129 -2.77 1.98 -0.22
CA TYR A 129 -2.81 2.74 -1.47
C TYR A 129 -1.45 3.39 -1.76
N PRO A 130 -1.04 3.45 -3.04
CA PRO A 130 0.19 4.16 -3.41
C PRO A 130 0.07 5.65 -3.08
N VAL A 131 1.19 6.25 -2.69
CA VAL A 131 1.32 7.68 -2.43
C VAL A 131 1.48 8.41 -3.76
N VAL A 132 0.47 9.20 -4.13
CA VAL A 132 0.44 9.96 -5.38
C VAL A 132 0.52 11.45 -5.07
N ASN A 133 1.40 12.14 -5.79
CA ASN A 133 1.54 13.58 -5.78
C ASN A 133 0.93 14.15 -7.07
N ILE A 134 0.16 15.23 -6.95
CA ILE A 134 -0.50 15.89 -8.07
C ILE A 134 -0.23 17.39 -7.98
N ASN A 135 -0.01 18.03 -9.12
CA ASN A 135 0.03 19.49 -9.18
C ASN A 135 -1.40 20.05 -9.09
N GLU A 136 -1.80 20.45 -7.88
CA GLU A 136 -3.13 21.02 -7.63
C GLU A 136 -3.44 22.23 -8.50
N GLY A 137 -2.44 23.05 -8.84
CA GLY A 137 -2.62 24.23 -9.69
C GLY A 137 -3.06 23.85 -11.10
N LYS A 138 -2.35 22.90 -11.71
CA LYS A 138 -2.69 22.39 -13.05
C LYS A 138 -4.03 21.64 -13.03
N LEU A 139 -4.28 20.82 -12.00
CA LEU A 139 -5.56 20.16 -11.85
C LEU A 139 -6.72 21.16 -11.75
N ARG A 140 -6.57 22.25 -10.97
CA ARG A 140 -7.59 23.30 -10.88
C ARG A 140 -7.83 24.00 -12.23
N GLN A 141 -6.79 24.17 -13.04
CA GLN A 141 -6.91 24.74 -14.38
C GLN A 141 -7.75 23.83 -15.29
N GLU A 142 -7.45 22.53 -15.32
CA GLU A 142 -8.23 21.54 -16.08
C GLU A 142 -9.71 21.49 -15.62
N LEU A 143 -9.93 21.49 -14.30
CA LEU A 143 -11.28 21.52 -13.73
C LEU A 143 -12.02 22.82 -14.05
N SER A 144 -11.33 23.95 -14.15
CA SER A 144 -11.93 25.23 -14.54
C SER A 144 -12.35 25.23 -16.00
N SER A 145 -11.54 24.65 -16.89
CA SER A 145 -11.89 24.43 -18.29
C SER A 145 -13.12 23.54 -18.43
N LEU A 146 -13.17 22.43 -17.67
CA LEU A 146 -14.35 21.57 -17.62
C LEU A 146 -15.58 22.34 -17.11
N ALA A 147 -15.43 23.11 -16.03
CA ALA A 147 -16.52 23.89 -15.44
C ALA A 147 -17.16 24.84 -16.47
N GLN A 148 -16.37 25.50 -17.32
CA GLN A 148 -16.90 26.37 -18.38
C GLN A 148 -17.76 25.63 -19.39
N VAL A 149 -17.46 24.36 -19.66
CA VAL A 149 -18.23 23.52 -20.61
C VAL A 149 -19.53 23.00 -20.00
N ILE A 150 -19.50 22.65 -18.71
CA ILE A 150 -20.65 22.01 -18.04
C ILE A 150 -21.57 23.02 -17.35
N ASN A 151 -21.07 24.20 -17.01
CA ASN A 151 -21.84 25.19 -16.29
C ASN A 151 -22.93 25.74 -17.21
N ARG A 152 -24.17 25.33 -16.94
CA ARG A 152 -25.35 25.84 -17.61
C ARG A 152 -26.04 26.78 -16.66
N GLU A 153 -26.36 27.98 -17.14
CA GLU A 153 -27.18 28.87 -16.34
C GLU A 153 -28.51 28.19 -15.99
N PRO A 154 -28.97 28.33 -14.73
CA PRO A 154 -30.27 27.82 -14.34
C PRO A 154 -31.35 28.47 -15.22
N LYS A 155 -31.99 27.67 -16.06
CA LYS A 155 -33.18 28.10 -16.80
C LYS A 155 -34.40 27.94 -15.91
N ASN A 156 -35.17 29.02 -15.76
CA ASN A 156 -36.50 28.93 -15.17
C ASN A 156 -37.32 27.89 -15.95
N ALA A 157 -37.95 26.97 -15.22
CA ALA A 157 -38.81 25.96 -15.82
C ALA A 157 -39.99 26.67 -16.50
N ALA A 158 -40.11 26.50 -17.82
CA ALA A 158 -41.29 26.93 -18.55
C ALA A 158 -42.36 25.86 -18.39
N VAL A 159 -43.36 26.13 -17.53
CA VAL A 159 -44.52 25.24 -17.36
C VAL A 159 -45.55 25.60 -18.43
N PHE A 160 -45.79 24.68 -19.37
CA PHE A 160 -46.83 24.82 -20.37
C PHE A 160 -48.09 24.06 -19.93
N ILE A 161 -49.09 24.78 -19.46
CA ILE A 161 -50.39 24.20 -19.13
C ILE A 161 -51.17 24.00 -20.43
N LYS A 162 -51.44 22.74 -20.79
CA LYS A 162 -52.31 22.40 -21.92
C LYS A 162 -53.57 21.73 -21.40
N ASN A 163 -54.73 22.35 -21.66
CA ASN A 163 -56.05 21.85 -21.25
C ASN A 163 -56.20 21.61 -19.73
N GLY A 164 -55.71 22.55 -18.90
CA GLY A 164 -55.90 22.50 -17.44
C GLY A 164 -55.09 21.42 -16.72
N LYS A 165 -54.15 20.77 -17.41
CA LYS A 165 -53.16 19.87 -16.81
C LYS A 165 -51.76 20.42 -17.06
N VAL A 166 -50.93 20.31 -16.02
CA VAL A 166 -49.49 20.60 -16.01
C VAL A 166 -48.75 19.45 -16.67
#